data_AF-A0A1B3LI64-F1
#
_entry.id   AF-A0A1B3LI64-F1
#
_cell.length_a   1.000
_cell.length_b   1.000
_cell.length_c   1.000
_cell.angle_alpha   90.00
_cell.angle_beta   90.00
_cell.angle_gamma   90.00
#
_symmetry.space_group_name_H-M   'P 1'
#
loop_
_entity.id
_entity.type
_entity.pdbx_description
1 polymer ?
#
loop_
_entity_poly.entity_id
_entity_poly.type
_entity_poly.pdbx_seq_one_letter_code
_entity_poly.pdbx_strand_id
1 'polypeptide(L)'
;MSGQSYDELMARISDLQQQAEVVRRAELESVIADVKAKIKKYNLSAADVGLSGSSAKRAARPTTGAKVKIAPGKYRNPENGEIKEVGAAGRKPGWLASMTADQLNAARVN
;
A
#
# COMPACT_ATOMS: atom_id res chain seq x y z
N MET A 1 -0.78 -42.05 40.48
CA MET A 1 -1.02 -40.78 39.79
C MET A 1 -0.57 -40.95 38.36
N SER A 2 -1.46 -41.44 37.49
CA SER A 2 -1.14 -41.56 36.07
C SER A 2 -1.12 -40.15 35.49
N GLY A 3 0.07 -39.58 35.37
CA GLY A 3 0.27 -38.31 34.68
C GLY A 3 -0.18 -38.47 33.24
N GLN A 4 -1.01 -37.54 32.76
CA GLN A 4 -1.43 -37.51 31.36
C GLN A 4 -0.20 -37.53 30.47
N SER A 5 -0.24 -38.35 29.42
CA SER A 5 0.88 -38.39 28.47
C SER A 5 0.98 -37.03 27.77
N TYR A 6 2.18 -36.69 27.30
CA TYR A 6 2.39 -35.46 26.55
C TYR A 6 1.45 -35.37 25.34
N ASP A 7 1.22 -36.49 24.65
CA ASP A 7 0.36 -36.55 23.46
C ASP A 7 -1.12 -36.33 23.82
N GLU A 8 -1.58 -36.85 24.96
CA GLU A 8 -2.95 -36.61 25.47
C GLU A 8 -3.16 -35.14 25.83
N LEU A 9 -2.16 -34.48 26.40
CA LEU A 9 -2.20 -33.04 26.70
C LEU A 9 -2.25 -32.21 25.41
N MET A 10 -1.46 -32.57 24.40
CA MET A 10 -1.45 -31.86 23.12
C MET A 10 -2.78 -31.99 22.37
N ALA A 11 -3.38 -33.19 22.35
CA ALA A 11 -4.70 -33.40 21.76
C ALA A 11 -5.77 -32.52 22.42
N ARG A 12 -5.75 -32.43 23.76
CA ARG A 12 -6.69 -31.60 24.52
C ARG A 12 -6.51 -30.10 24.27
N ILE A 13 -5.26 -29.64 24.08
CA ILE A 13 -4.98 -28.25 23.72
C ILE A 13 -5.54 -27.92 22.35
N SER A 14 -5.34 -28.80 21.36
CA SER A 14 -5.90 -28.62 20.01
C SER A 14 -7.43 -28.51 20.04
N ASP A 15 -8.10 -29.40 20.78
CA ASP A 15 -9.56 -29.36 20.91
C ASP A 15 -10.04 -28.07 21.59
N LEU A 16 -9.36 -27.63 22.65
CA LEU A 16 -9.67 -26.37 23.34
C LEU A 16 -9.45 -25.15 22.44
N GLN A 17 -8.41 -25.17 21.60
CA GLN A 17 -8.15 -24.10 20.62
C GLN A 17 -9.26 -24.04 19.56
N GLN A 18 -9.70 -25.19 19.04
CA GLN A 18 -10.81 -25.24 18.08
C GLN A 18 -12.10 -24.70 18.72
N GLN A 19 -12.41 -25.11 19.95
CA GLN A 19 -13.58 -24.60 20.68
C GLN A 19 -13.51 -23.09 20.91
N ALA A 20 -12.33 -22.58 21.29
CA ALA A 20 -12.12 -21.14 21.49
C ALA A 20 -12.34 -20.34 20.19
N GLU A 21 -11.88 -20.86 19.05
CA GLU A 21 -12.06 -20.20 17.75
C GLU A 21 -13.53 -20.20 17.29
N VAL A 22 -14.28 -21.28 17.56
CA VAL A 22 -15.72 -21.35 17.28
C VAL A 22 -16.48 -20.31 18.10
N VAL A 23 -16.20 -20.22 19.40
CA VAL A 23 -16.83 -19.23 20.29
C VAL A 23 -16.45 -17.81 19.85
N ARG A 24 -15.17 -17.57 19.55
CA ARG A 24 -14.69 -16.26 19.05
C ARG A 24 -15.45 -15.83 17.80
N ARG A 25 -15.68 -16.74 16.84
CA ARG A 25 -16.42 -16.43 15.61
C ARG A 25 -17.88 -16.09 15.89
N ALA A 26 -18.54 -16.87 16.73
CA ALA A 26 -19.94 -16.61 17.11
C ALA A 26 -20.10 -15.26 17.84
N GLU A 27 -19.19 -14.94 18.76
CA GLU A 27 -19.15 -13.64 19.43
C GLU A 27 -18.84 -12.50 18.44
N LEU A 28 -17.93 -12.72 17.47
CA LEU A 28 -17.64 -11.71 16.46
C LEU A 28 -18.85 -11.42 15.57
N GLU A 29 -19.60 -12.44 15.16
CA GLU A 29 -20.77 -12.28 14.30
C GLU A 29 -21.86 -11.48 14.99
N SER A 30 -22.14 -11.77 16.27
CA SER A 30 -23.13 -11.01 17.06
C SER A 30 -22.69 -9.56 17.26
N VAL A 31 -21.41 -9.32 17.59
CA VAL A 31 -20.86 -7.97 17.74
C VAL A 31 -20.90 -7.21 16.42
N ILE A 32 -20.57 -7.85 15.29
CA ILE A 32 -20.64 -7.22 13.96
C ILE A 32 -22.09 -6.85 13.63
N ALA A 33 -23.05 -7.71 13.91
CA ALA A 33 -24.47 -7.43 13.67
C ALA A 33 -24.94 -6.21 14.49
N ASP A 34 -24.59 -6.16 15.77
CA ASP A 34 -24.92 -5.04 16.66
C ASP A 34 -24.28 -3.72 16.21
N VAL A 35 -23.01 -3.75 15.82
CA VAL A 35 -22.30 -2.56 15.31
C VAL A 35 -22.95 -2.09 14.01
N LYS A 36 -23.26 -2.99 13.07
CA LYS A 36 -23.98 -2.65 11.83
C LYS A 36 -25.35 -2.05 12.11
N ALA A 37 -26.10 -2.58 13.08
CA ALA A 37 -27.40 -2.04 13.47
C ALA A 37 -27.26 -0.62 14.04
N LYS A 38 -26.27 -0.37 14.90
CA LYS A 38 -25.98 0.97 15.43
C LYS A 38 -25.56 1.95 14.33
N ILE A 39 -24.68 1.53 13.41
CA ILE A 39 -24.29 2.32 12.24
C ILE A 39 -25.52 2.77 11.44
N LYS A 40 -26.45 1.85 11.15
CA LYS A 40 -27.68 2.17 10.41
C LYS A 40 -28.64 3.06 11.21
N LYS A 41 -28.80 2.82 12.51
CA LYS A 41 -29.73 3.58 13.37
C LYS A 41 -29.33 5.05 13.50
N TYR A 42 -28.04 5.32 13.62
CA TYR A 42 -27.51 6.67 13.82
C TYR A 42 -26.95 7.29 12.53
N ASN A 43 -27.15 6.63 11.39
CA ASN A 43 -26.62 7.02 10.09
C ASN A 43 -25.12 7.36 10.14
N LEU A 44 -24.36 6.56 10.89
CA LEU A 44 -22.92 6.73 11.05
C LEU A 44 -22.21 6.25 9.79
N SER A 45 -21.17 6.95 9.39
CA SER A 45 -20.23 6.53 8.37
C SER A 45 -19.01 5.88 9.01
N ALA A 46 -18.20 5.17 8.21
CA ALA A 46 -16.91 4.65 8.68
C ALA A 46 -16.02 5.78 9.26
N ALA A 47 -16.15 7.01 8.78
CA ALA A 47 -15.39 8.15 9.28
C ALA A 47 -15.79 8.53 10.72
N ASP A 48 -17.08 8.45 11.04
CA ASP A 48 -17.61 8.82 12.36
C ASP A 48 -17.19 7.85 13.46
N VAL A 49 -16.87 6.61 13.08
CA VAL A 49 -16.36 5.56 13.99
C VAL A 49 -14.85 5.35 13.88
N GLY A 50 -14.13 6.25 13.19
CA GLY A 50 -12.67 6.18 13.05
C GLY A 50 -12.16 4.99 12.23
N LEU A 51 -13.06 4.29 11.52
CA LEU A 51 -12.77 3.14 10.64
C LEU A 51 -12.65 3.54 9.17
N SER A 52 -12.94 4.80 8.80
CA SER A 52 -12.45 5.31 7.54
C SER A 52 -10.95 5.20 7.68
N GLY A 53 -10.35 4.23 7.00
CA GLY A 53 -8.92 4.14 6.94
C GLY A 53 -8.43 5.56 6.74
N SER A 54 -7.64 6.05 7.68
CA SER A 54 -6.57 6.91 7.27
C SER A 54 -5.89 6.07 6.20
N SER A 55 -6.29 6.27 4.94
CA SER A 55 -5.39 6.25 3.82
C SER A 55 -4.27 7.09 4.38
N ALA A 56 -3.29 6.42 5.01
CA ALA A 56 -2.09 7.03 5.53
C ALA A 56 -1.69 7.88 4.36
N LYS A 57 -1.92 9.20 4.51
CA LYS A 57 -2.02 10.14 3.39
C LYS A 57 -0.96 9.68 2.45
N ARG A 58 -1.33 9.06 1.31
CA ARG A 58 -0.35 8.76 0.27
C ARG A 58 0.18 10.14 0.05
N ALA A 59 1.36 10.42 0.60
CA ALA A 59 1.84 11.77 0.77
C ALA A 59 1.66 12.34 -0.62
N ALA A 60 0.74 13.30 -0.74
CA ALA A 60 0.43 13.88 -2.02
C ALA A 60 1.78 14.48 -2.40
N ARG A 61 2.53 13.72 -3.20
CA ARG A 61 3.86 14.09 -3.62
C ARG A 61 3.62 15.47 -4.21
N PRO A 62 4.26 16.52 -3.68
CA PRO A 62 3.92 17.88 -4.07
C PRO A 62 3.91 17.88 -5.58
N THR A 63 2.75 18.21 -6.15
CA THR A 63 2.59 18.41 -7.59
C THR A 63 3.20 19.77 -7.91
N THR A 64 4.46 19.93 -7.57
CA THR A 64 5.30 21.02 -8.06
C THR A 64 5.93 20.52 -9.35
N GLY A 65 5.41 21.03 -10.45
CA GLY A 65 5.95 20.83 -11.79
C GLY A 65 5.09 19.92 -12.64
N ALA A 66 4.54 20.49 -13.72
CA ALA A 66 4.11 19.71 -14.87
C ALA A 66 5.20 18.68 -15.21
N LYS A 67 4.89 17.38 -15.12
CA LYS A 67 5.85 16.34 -15.50
C LYS A 67 6.18 16.53 -16.98
N VAL A 68 7.38 17.01 -17.28
CA VAL A 68 7.85 17.21 -18.66
C VAL A 68 7.86 15.85 -19.35
N LYS A 69 7.17 15.73 -20.50
CA LYS A 69 7.11 14.50 -21.29
C LYS A 69 8.45 14.30 -22.00
N ILE A 70 9.35 13.52 -21.41
CA ILE A 70 10.61 13.11 -22.04
C ILE A 70 10.29 12.09 -23.15
N ALA A 71 10.71 12.32 -24.39
CA ALA A 71 10.51 11.37 -25.49
C ALA A 71 11.49 10.19 -25.39
N PRO A 72 11.22 9.05 -26.05
CA PRO A 72 12.24 8.02 -26.24
C PRO A 72 13.38 8.54 -27.11
N GLY A 73 14.63 8.25 -26.73
CA GLY A 73 15.80 8.70 -27.49
C GLY A 73 17.07 8.72 -26.67
N LYS A 74 18.16 9.18 -27.30
CA LYS A 74 19.46 9.38 -26.67
C LYS A 74 19.58 10.82 -26.17
N TYR A 75 20.03 10.97 -24.94
CA TYR A 75 20.22 12.27 -24.31
C TYR A 75 21.62 12.38 -23.71
N ARG A 76 22.29 13.51 -23.95
CA ARG A 76 23.57 13.86 -23.37
C ARG A 76 23.35 14.64 -22.07
N ASN A 77 23.90 14.15 -20.97
CA ASN A 77 23.90 14.85 -19.71
C ASN A 77 24.80 16.09 -19.80
N PRO A 78 24.30 17.30 -19.48
CA PRO A 78 25.08 18.53 -19.53
C PRO A 78 26.19 18.60 -18.47
N GLU A 79 26.08 17.86 -17.37
CA GLU A 79 27.04 17.94 -16.26
C GLU A 79 28.30 17.08 -16.48
N ASN A 80 28.14 15.89 -17.07
CA ASN A 80 29.24 14.92 -17.22
C ASN A 80 29.43 14.44 -18.67
N GLY A 81 28.62 14.89 -19.63
CA GLY A 81 28.70 14.48 -21.04
C GLY A 81 28.21 13.05 -21.33
N GLU A 82 27.70 12.33 -20.34
CA GLU A 82 27.23 10.95 -20.48
C GLU A 82 26.01 10.86 -21.40
N ILE A 83 26.03 9.93 -22.36
CA ILE A 83 24.89 9.68 -23.25
C ILE A 83 24.05 8.55 -22.66
N LYS A 84 22.80 8.83 -22.29
CA LYS A 84 21.83 7.82 -21.87
C LYS A 84 20.73 7.63 -22.89
N GLU A 85 20.43 6.37 -23.17
CA GLU A 85 19.27 5.96 -23.95
C GLU A 85 18.06 5.77 -23.02
N VAL A 86 16.96 6.42 -23.36
CA VAL A 86 15.73 6.41 -22.58
C VAL A 86 14.62 5.78 -23.43
N GLY A 87 14.02 4.70 -22.92
CA GLY A 87 12.87 4.04 -23.55
C GLY A 87 11.53 4.75 -23.29
N ALA A 88 10.49 4.32 -24.00
CA ALA A 88 9.13 4.84 -23.83
C ALA A 88 8.48 4.46 -22.49
N ALA A 89 8.83 3.29 -21.96
CA ALA A 89 8.32 2.76 -20.70
C ALA A 89 9.43 2.75 -19.64
N GLY A 90 9.05 3.02 -18.39
CA GLY A 90 9.94 2.90 -17.23
C GLY A 90 10.33 4.24 -16.58
N ARG A 91 11.03 4.11 -15.45
CA ARG A 91 11.51 5.25 -14.65
C ARG A 91 12.72 5.86 -15.36
N LYS A 92 12.60 7.13 -15.72
CA LYS A 92 13.66 7.90 -16.37
C LYS A 92 14.71 8.32 -15.34
N PRO A 93 15.98 8.51 -15.74
CA PRO A 93 17.01 9.05 -14.86
C PRO A 93 16.58 10.38 -14.21
N GLY A 94 16.98 10.59 -12.95
CA GLY A 94 16.56 11.76 -12.18
C GLY A 94 16.94 13.09 -12.83
N TRP A 95 18.12 13.17 -13.46
CA TRP A 95 18.59 14.38 -14.14
C TRP A 95 17.70 14.77 -15.34
N LEU A 96 17.26 13.80 -16.15
CA LEU A 96 16.27 14.02 -17.22
C LEU A 96 14.92 14.47 -16.67
N ALA A 97 14.49 13.91 -15.53
CA ALA A 97 13.22 14.26 -14.90
C ALA A 97 13.22 15.67 -14.27
N SER A 98 14.41 16.21 -13.96
CA SER A 98 14.61 17.55 -13.41
C SER A 98 14.84 18.62 -14.48
N MET A 99 14.99 18.24 -15.76
CA MET A 99 15.21 19.16 -16.87
C MET A 99 13.91 19.81 -17.37
N THR A 100 14.03 21.02 -17.92
CA THR A 100 12.95 21.68 -18.67
C THR A 100 12.81 21.11 -20.08
N ALA A 101 11.69 21.39 -20.76
CA ALA A 101 11.46 20.93 -22.13
C ALA A 101 12.56 21.38 -23.11
N ASP A 102 13.03 22.62 -22.97
CA ASP A 102 14.11 23.17 -23.80
C ASP A 102 15.45 22.48 -23.54
N GLN A 103 15.76 22.20 -22.27
CA GLN A 103 16.97 21.48 -21.88
C GLN A 103 16.97 20.04 -22.40
N LEU A 104 15.81 19.37 -22.41
CA LEU A 104 15.68 18.04 -23.00
C LEU A 104 15.90 18.06 -24.51
N ASN A 105 15.36 19.06 -25.20
CA ASN A 105 15.57 19.21 -26.65
C ASN A 105 17.03 19.48 -26.98
N ALA A 106 17.72 20.34 -26.22
CA ALA A 106 19.14 20.62 -26.39
C ALA A 106 20.04 19.43 -26.03
N ALA A 107 19.63 18.62 -25.05
CA ALA A 107 20.34 17.40 -24.66
C ALA A 107 20.11 16.24 -25.62
N ARG A 108 19.10 16.29 -26.50
CA ARG A 108 18.78 15.20 -27.43
C ARG A 108 19.90 15.04 -28.46
N VAL A 109 20.42 13.83 -28.56
CA VAL A 109 21.41 13.44 -29.56
C VAL A 109 20.67 12.69 -30.67
N ASN A 110 20.88 13.11 -31.93
CA ASN A 110 20.39 12.39 -33.11
C ASN A 110 21.13 11.06 -33.32
#